data_AF-A0A2P9AS90-F1
#
_entry.id   AF-A0A2P9AS90-F1
#
_cell.length_a   1.000
_cell.length_b   1.000
_cell.length_c   1.000
_cell.angle_alpha   90.00
_cell.angle_beta   90.00
_cell.angle_gamma   90.00
#
_symmetry.space_group_name_H-M   'P 1'
#
loop_
_entity.id
_entity.type
_entity.pdbx_description
1 polymer ?
#
loop_
_entity_poly.entity_id
_entity_poly.type
_entity_poly.pdbx_seq_one_letter_code
_entity_poly.pdbx_strand_id
1 'polypeptide(L)'
;MREQRPFYRVFTVTKQEAAVQQIEAAITAFHAGQFAVAITLTGAAEDMAPGKAVGLWENILGRRPAERKQWIACLNETFYWLKHEKPDAGPTRNLTSVEAGFFILRAMDKWDAHWTPPMLAFKELWLSSPKLMRPEDYAPEGEQADPPP
;
A
#
# COMPACT_ATOMS: atom_id res chain seq x y z
N MET A 1 -24.74 -25.80 -11.42
CA MET A 1 -24.30 -24.43 -11.78
C MET A 1 -23.50 -24.53 -13.08
N ARG A 2 -23.92 -23.85 -14.16
CA ARG A 2 -23.06 -23.68 -15.33
C ARG A 2 -22.12 -22.52 -15.02
N GLU A 3 -20.84 -22.76 -15.23
CA GLU A 3 -19.80 -21.76 -15.09
C GLU A 3 -20.03 -20.63 -16.10
N GLN A 4 -20.24 -19.41 -15.60
CA GLN A 4 -20.59 -18.24 -16.42
C GLN A 4 -19.40 -17.31 -16.70
N ARG A 5 -18.24 -17.57 -16.08
CA ARG A 5 -17.06 -16.72 -16.25
C ARG A 5 -16.05 -17.43 -17.17
N PRO A 6 -15.52 -16.76 -18.21
CA PRO A 6 -14.49 -17.37 -19.03
C PRO A 6 -13.23 -17.61 -18.19
N PHE A 7 -12.79 -18.87 -18.12
CA PHE A 7 -11.42 -19.17 -17.70
C PHE A 7 -10.48 -18.78 -18.82
N TYR A 8 -9.71 -17.72 -18.60
CA TYR A 8 -8.60 -17.42 -19.47
C TYR A 8 -7.45 -18.38 -19.19
N ARG A 9 -6.93 -19.01 -20.26
CA ARG A 9 -5.93 -20.08 -20.12
C ARG A 9 -4.50 -19.57 -20.02
N VAL A 10 -4.14 -18.58 -20.83
CA VAL A 10 -2.80 -17.96 -20.88
C VAL A 10 -2.92 -16.52 -21.34
N PHE A 11 -2.19 -15.61 -20.69
CA PHE A 11 -1.95 -14.26 -21.17
C PHE A 11 -0.47 -13.93 -21.09
N THR A 12 0.04 -13.22 -22.09
CA THR A 12 1.37 -12.62 -22.04
C THR A 12 1.21 -11.17 -21.59
N VAL A 13 1.90 -10.82 -20.51
CA VAL A 13 2.00 -9.45 -20.01
C VAL A 13 3.46 -9.13 -19.74
N THR A 14 3.84 -7.88 -19.96
CA THR A 14 5.11 -7.34 -19.51
C THR A 14 5.13 -7.20 -17.98
N LYS A 15 6.32 -7.10 -17.38
CA LYS A 15 6.46 -6.81 -15.94
C LYS A 15 5.76 -5.50 -15.54
N GLN A 16 5.83 -4.51 -16.42
CA GLN A 16 5.18 -3.22 -16.23
C GLN A 16 3.65 -3.37 -16.21
N GLU A 17 3.07 -4.06 -17.19
CA GLU A 17 1.61 -4.30 -17.22
C GLU A 17 1.15 -5.10 -16.00
N ALA A 18 1.93 -6.09 -15.57
CA ALA A 18 1.66 -6.83 -14.34
C ALA A 18 1.71 -5.94 -13.10
N ALA A 19 2.69 -5.04 -12.99
CA ALA A 19 2.80 -4.09 -11.88
C ALA A 19 1.62 -3.11 -11.86
N VAL A 20 1.21 -2.60 -13.03
CA VAL A 20 0.03 -1.73 -13.16
C VAL A 20 -1.24 -2.45 -12.68
N GLN A 21 -1.46 -3.70 -13.12
CA GLN A 21 -2.60 -4.52 -12.66
C GLN A 21 -2.58 -4.72 -11.15
N GLN A 22 -1.41 -4.97 -10.56
CA GLN A 22 -1.28 -5.13 -9.11
C GLN A 22 -1.59 -3.85 -8.34
N ILE A 23 -1.15 -2.68 -8.83
CA ILE A 23 -1.44 -1.39 -8.19
C ILE A 23 -2.94 -1.07 -8.28
N GLU A 24 -3.59 -1.31 -9.43
CA GLU A 24 -5.04 -1.09 -9.57
C GLU A 24 -5.87 -2.04 -8.68
N ALA A 25 -5.46 -3.31 -8.60
CA ALA A 25 -6.05 -4.27 -7.68
C ALA A 25 -5.84 -3.86 -6.22
N ALA A 26 -4.67 -3.30 -5.88
CA ALA A 26 -4.41 -2.78 -4.54
C ALA A 26 -5.27 -1.57 -4.19
N ILE A 27 -5.51 -0.64 -5.12
CA ILE A 27 -6.44 0.48 -4.94
C ILE A 27 -7.86 -0.03 -4.69
N THR A 28 -8.29 -1.05 -5.44
CA THR A 28 -9.60 -1.68 -5.23
C THR A 28 -9.68 -2.32 -3.83
N ALA A 29 -8.66 -3.07 -3.42
CA ALA A 29 -8.56 -3.67 -2.09
C ALA A 29 -8.55 -2.61 -0.98
N PHE A 30 -7.85 -1.50 -1.19
CA PHE A 30 -7.80 -0.37 -0.26
C PHE A 30 -9.20 0.20 0.01
N HIS A 31 -9.98 0.46 -1.05
CA HIS A 31 -11.35 0.94 -0.91
C HIS A 31 -12.28 -0.06 -0.24
N ALA A 32 -11.95 -1.35 -0.25
CA ALA A 32 -12.66 -2.40 0.45
C ALA A 32 -12.15 -2.65 1.89
N GLY A 33 -11.21 -1.85 2.40
CA GLY A 33 -10.60 -2.05 3.73
C GLY A 33 -9.64 -3.25 3.81
N GLN A 34 -9.29 -3.87 2.69
CA GLN A 34 -8.44 -5.05 2.61
C GLN A 34 -6.95 -4.66 2.60
N PHE A 35 -6.48 -4.01 3.66
CA PHE A 35 -5.15 -3.39 3.70
C PHE A 35 -3.99 -4.38 3.58
N ALA A 36 -4.12 -5.60 4.12
CA ALA A 36 -3.10 -6.63 3.93
C ALA A 36 -2.89 -6.98 2.44
N VAL A 37 -3.99 -7.06 1.68
CA VAL A 37 -3.96 -7.33 0.24
C VAL A 37 -3.36 -6.14 -0.51
N ALA A 38 -3.78 -4.92 -0.17
CA ALA A 38 -3.26 -3.70 -0.79
C ALA A 38 -1.74 -3.56 -0.59
N ILE A 39 -1.24 -3.75 0.64
CA ILE A 39 0.20 -3.67 0.97
C ILE A 39 0.99 -4.77 0.26
N THR A 40 0.45 -5.98 0.18
CA THR A 40 1.12 -7.12 -0.48
C THR A 40 1.28 -6.86 -1.98
N LEU A 41 0.19 -6.48 -2.66
CA LEU A 41 0.19 -6.25 -4.09
C LEU A 41 1.06 -5.05 -4.48
N THR A 42 1.01 -3.97 -3.71
CA THR A 42 1.86 -2.80 -3.95
C THR A 42 3.33 -3.08 -3.72
N GLY A 43 3.68 -3.83 -2.67
CA GLY A 43 5.05 -4.25 -2.44
C GLY A 43 5.60 -5.13 -3.58
N ALA A 44 4.78 -6.04 -4.11
CA ALA A 44 5.14 -6.83 -5.28
C ALA A 44 5.33 -5.95 -6.54
N ALA A 45 4.42 -5.01 -6.81
CA ALA A 45 4.54 -4.08 -7.93
C ALA A 45 5.76 -3.15 -7.81
N GLU A 46 6.10 -2.77 -6.60
CA GLU A 46 7.27 -1.94 -6.30
C GLU A 46 8.58 -2.69 -6.52
N ASP A 47 8.67 -3.96 -6.10
CA ASP A 47 9.85 -4.83 -6.31
C ASP A 47 10.08 -5.15 -7.80
N MET A 48 9.06 -5.01 -8.64
CA MET A 48 9.16 -5.16 -10.10
C MET A 48 9.75 -3.95 -10.82
N ALA A 49 9.76 -2.77 -10.17
CA ALA A 49 10.13 -1.53 -10.81
C ALA A 49 11.65 -1.40 -11.01
N PRO A 50 12.11 -0.71 -12.07
CA PRO A 50 13.51 -0.32 -12.18
C PRO A 50 13.92 0.60 -11.03
N GLY A 51 15.20 0.59 -10.65
CA GLY A 51 15.71 1.48 -9.60
C GLY A 51 15.53 2.95 -9.99
N LYS A 52 14.80 3.72 -9.17
CA LYS A 52 14.60 5.17 -9.34
C LYS A 52 15.56 5.92 -8.40
N ALA A 53 16.47 6.72 -8.96
CA ALA A 53 17.49 7.45 -8.20
C ALA A 53 16.92 8.60 -7.35
N VAL A 54 15.82 9.23 -7.80
CA VAL A 54 15.13 10.32 -7.10
C VAL A 54 13.62 10.12 -7.24
N GLY A 55 12.98 9.68 -6.16
CA GLY A 55 11.52 9.46 -6.10
C GLY A 55 10.88 10.16 -4.92
N LEU A 56 9.55 10.14 -4.84
CA LEU A 56 8.73 10.55 -3.69
C LEU A 56 9.29 10.00 -2.37
N TRP A 57 9.83 8.77 -2.42
CA TRP A 57 10.48 8.11 -1.30
C TRP A 57 11.70 8.87 -0.75
N GLU A 58 12.56 9.41 -1.61
CA GLU A 58 13.74 10.19 -1.19
C GLU A 58 13.33 11.53 -0.58
N ASN A 59 12.25 12.15 -1.09
CA ASN A 59 11.69 13.37 -0.50
C ASN A 59 11.04 13.13 0.87
N ILE A 60 10.43 11.95 1.09
CA ILE A 60 9.88 11.54 2.39
C ILE A 60 11.02 11.20 3.36
N LEU A 61 12.06 10.49 2.89
CA LEU A 61 13.26 10.13 3.67
C LEU A 61 14.04 11.38 4.13
N GLY A 62 14.16 12.41 3.27
CA GLY A 62 14.93 13.62 3.56
C GLY A 62 14.33 14.55 4.63
N ARG A 63 13.10 14.29 5.11
CA ARG A 63 12.40 15.13 6.11
C ARG A 63 12.55 14.63 7.56
N ARG A 64 13.29 13.56 7.83
CA ARG A 64 13.54 13.07 9.22
C ARG A 64 15.01 12.75 9.50
N PRO A 65 15.47 12.81 10.77
CA PRO A 65 16.89 12.80 11.13
C PRO A 65 17.47 11.41 11.46
N ALA A 66 16.69 10.32 11.36
CA ALA A 66 17.17 8.98 11.69
C ALA A 66 18.03 8.37 10.58
N GLU A 67 18.92 7.43 10.93
CA GLU A 67 19.67 6.65 9.94
C GLU A 67 18.72 6.04 8.91
N ARG A 68 18.93 6.35 7.62
CA ARG A 68 18.08 5.95 6.48
C ARG A 68 17.58 4.50 6.55
N LYS A 69 18.44 3.58 6.99
CA LYS A 69 18.13 2.15 7.14
C LYS A 69 17.06 1.85 8.18
N GLN A 70 17.08 2.54 9.31
CA GLN A 70 16.10 2.38 10.39
C GLN A 70 14.73 2.93 9.97
N TRP A 71 14.73 4.05 9.23
CA TRP A 71 13.50 4.62 8.69
C TRP A 71 12.87 3.73 7.62
N ILE A 72 13.67 3.16 6.71
CA ILE A 72 13.22 2.15 5.74
C ILE A 72 12.65 0.92 6.46
N ALA A 73 13.30 0.45 7.53
CA ALA A 73 12.82 -0.70 8.29
C ALA A 73 11.47 -0.42 8.97
N CYS A 74 11.30 0.78 9.53
CA CYS A 74 10.03 1.23 10.12
C CYS A 74 8.91 1.28 9.06
N LEU A 75 9.18 1.88 7.90
CA LEU A 75 8.17 2.01 6.85
C LEU A 75 7.85 0.68 6.13
N ASN A 76 8.74 -0.31 6.20
CA ASN A 76 8.51 -1.65 5.65
C ASN A 76 8.08 -2.68 6.70
N GLU A 77 7.83 -2.26 7.94
CA GLU A 77 7.59 -3.18 9.05
C GLU A 77 6.39 -4.10 8.79
N THR A 78 5.25 -3.55 8.34
CA THR A 78 4.06 -4.33 8.00
C THR A 78 4.25 -5.24 6.81
N PHE A 79 4.94 -4.76 5.76
CA PHE A 79 5.27 -5.61 4.61
C PHE A 79 6.15 -6.79 5.01
N TYR A 80 7.13 -6.56 5.89
CA TYR A 80 7.95 -7.63 6.43
C TYR A 80 7.18 -8.57 7.35
N TRP A 81 6.26 -8.05 8.17
CA TRP A 81 5.37 -8.86 8.99
C TRP A 81 4.49 -9.80 8.13
N LEU A 82 3.99 -9.31 6.99
CA LEU A 82 3.23 -10.14 6.04
C LEU A 82 4.07 -11.19 5.31
N LYS A 83 5.36 -10.90 5.05
CA LYS A 83 6.22 -11.71 4.18
C LYS A 83 7.12 -12.71 4.93
N HIS A 84 7.47 -12.41 6.18
CA HIS A 84 8.50 -13.12 6.92
C HIS A 84 8.02 -13.53 8.29
N GLU A 85 8.26 -14.80 8.67
CA GLU A 85 8.20 -15.21 10.06
C GLU A 85 9.36 -14.53 10.81
N LYS A 86 9.04 -13.53 11.63
CA LYS A 86 10.00 -12.96 12.58
C LYS A 86 9.67 -13.48 13.98
N PRO A 87 10.66 -14.01 14.73
CA PRO A 87 10.43 -14.53 16.09
C PRO A 87 9.79 -13.50 17.04
N ASP A 88 10.10 -12.21 16.85
CA ASP A 88 9.65 -11.12 17.72
C ASP A 88 8.42 -10.37 17.18
N ALA A 89 7.90 -10.77 16.01
CA ALA A 89 6.67 -10.23 15.47
C ALA A 89 5.47 -10.94 16.10
N GLY A 90 4.64 -10.21 16.83
CA GLY A 90 3.39 -10.76 17.38
C GLY A 90 2.46 -11.34 16.28
N PRO A 91 1.57 -12.28 16.64
CA PRO A 91 0.68 -12.95 15.68
C PRO A 91 -0.40 -12.04 15.10
N THR A 92 -0.57 -10.83 15.64
CA THR A 92 -1.57 -9.86 15.23
C THR A 92 -0.93 -8.49 15.02
N ARG A 93 -1.49 -7.72 14.09
CA ARG A 93 -1.06 -6.36 13.79
C ARG A 93 -2.24 -5.54 13.29
N ASN A 94 -2.35 -4.31 13.78
CA ASN A 94 -3.30 -3.34 13.25
C ASN A 94 -2.77 -2.76 11.94
N LEU A 95 -3.60 -2.79 10.89
CA LEU A 95 -3.28 -2.22 9.59
C LEU A 95 -4.09 -0.96 9.40
N THR A 96 -3.44 0.12 8.98
CA THR A 96 -4.10 1.41 8.82
C THR A 96 -4.23 1.79 7.36
N SER A 97 -5.26 2.58 7.04
CA SER A 97 -5.42 3.18 5.71
C SER A 97 -4.24 4.11 5.38
N VAL A 98 -3.67 4.79 6.37
CA VAL A 98 -2.49 5.63 6.19
C VAL A 98 -1.31 4.82 5.67
N GLU A 99 -1.01 3.69 6.31
CA GLU A 99 0.07 2.82 5.87
C GLU A 99 -0.19 2.23 4.48
N ALA A 100 -1.37 1.66 4.26
CA ALA A 100 -1.71 1.05 2.98
C ALA A 100 -1.63 2.04 1.81
N GLY A 101 -2.08 3.28 2.00
CA GLY A 101 -2.00 4.28 0.96
C GLY A 101 -0.59 4.84 0.73
N PHE A 102 0.26 4.92 1.76
CA PHE A 102 1.68 5.21 1.54
C PHE A 102 2.36 4.16 0.66
N PHE A 103 2.06 2.87 0.89
CA PHE A 103 2.56 1.79 0.05
C PHE A 103 2.09 1.93 -1.42
N ILE A 104 0.82 2.26 -1.64
CA ILE A 104 0.27 2.53 -2.98
C ILE A 104 1.02 3.68 -3.65
N LEU A 105 1.15 4.83 -2.99
CA LEU A 105 1.82 6.00 -3.56
C LEU A 105 3.30 5.75 -3.86
N ARG A 106 3.98 4.97 -3.02
CA ARG A 106 5.39 4.59 -3.23
C ARG A 106 5.54 3.69 -4.45
N ALA A 107 4.67 2.69 -4.61
CA ALA A 107 4.66 1.83 -5.79
C ALA A 107 4.35 2.65 -7.06
N MET A 108 3.34 3.52 -7.00
CA MET A 108 2.99 4.44 -8.08
C MET A 108 4.18 5.31 -8.50
N ASP A 109 4.89 5.93 -7.56
CA ASP A 109 6.02 6.81 -7.87
C ASP A 109 7.13 6.10 -8.67
N LYS A 110 7.36 4.80 -8.47
CA LYS A 110 8.35 4.06 -9.28
C LYS A 110 7.90 3.78 -10.72
N TRP A 111 6.61 3.96 -11.01
CA TRP A 111 5.98 3.76 -12.32
C TRP A 111 5.35 5.05 -12.88
N ASP A 112 5.93 6.22 -12.57
CA ASP A 112 5.39 7.56 -12.88
C ASP A 112 4.99 7.80 -14.34
N ALA A 113 5.67 7.19 -15.30
CA ALA A 113 5.31 7.25 -16.73
C ALA A 113 4.01 6.48 -17.10
N HIS A 114 3.43 5.71 -16.17
CA HIS A 114 2.37 4.74 -16.46
C HIS A 114 1.19 4.82 -15.49
N TRP A 115 0.94 6.01 -14.93
CA TRP A 115 -0.21 6.22 -14.08
C TRP A 115 -1.52 6.12 -14.85
N THR A 116 -2.37 5.21 -14.39
CA THR A 116 -3.70 5.00 -14.96
C THR A 116 -4.73 5.93 -14.31
N PRO A 117 -5.93 6.10 -14.89
CA PRO A 117 -6.97 6.93 -14.29
C PRO A 117 -7.32 6.53 -12.83
N PRO A 118 -7.40 5.23 -12.45
CA PRO A 118 -7.54 4.84 -11.04
C PRO A 118 -6.40 5.34 -10.14
N MET A 119 -5.15 5.29 -10.59
CA MET A 119 -4.00 5.78 -9.83
C MET A 119 -4.05 7.29 -9.64
N LEU A 120 -4.38 8.03 -10.70
CA LEU A 120 -4.56 9.48 -10.62
C LEU A 120 -5.68 9.85 -9.65
N ALA A 121 -6.83 9.18 -9.74
CA ALA A 121 -7.94 9.38 -8.82
C ALA A 121 -7.55 9.08 -7.37
N PHE A 122 -6.80 8.00 -7.14
CA PHE A 122 -6.29 7.65 -5.81
C PHE A 122 -5.35 8.73 -5.26
N LYS A 123 -4.40 9.22 -6.06
CA LYS A 123 -3.49 10.31 -5.67
C LYS A 123 -4.25 11.58 -5.31
N GLU A 124 -5.20 12.00 -6.14
CA GLU A 124 -5.98 13.20 -5.87
C GLU A 124 -6.81 13.04 -4.60
N LEU A 125 -7.49 11.90 -4.43
CA LEU A 125 -8.23 11.58 -3.22
C LEU A 125 -7.35 11.64 -1.97
N TRP A 126 -6.14 11.08 -2.06
CA TRP A 126 -5.18 11.06 -0.97
C TRP A 126 -4.74 12.47 -0.58
N LEU A 127 -4.40 13.31 -1.56
CA LEU A 127 -3.97 14.69 -1.32
C LEU A 127 -5.13 15.60 -0.87
N SER A 128 -6.36 15.31 -1.30
CA SER A 128 -7.55 16.09 -0.93
C SER A 128 -8.17 15.68 0.41
N SER A 129 -7.70 14.60 1.03
CA SER A 129 -8.27 14.07 2.28
C SER A 129 -7.49 14.59 3.50
N PRO A 130 -8.05 15.51 4.31
CA PRO A 130 -7.42 15.96 5.56
C PRO A 130 -7.35 14.85 6.64
N LYS A 131 -7.93 13.68 6.36
CA LYS A 131 -8.16 12.57 7.29
C LYS A 131 -6.95 11.63 7.50
N LEU A 132 -5.75 12.00 7.06
CA LEU A 132 -4.56 11.13 7.14
C LEU A 132 -3.68 11.39 8.37
N MET A 133 -4.13 12.24 9.30
CA MET A 133 -3.32 12.73 10.42
C MET A 133 -4.08 12.78 11.75
N ARG A 134 -5.32 12.27 11.81
CA ARG A 134 -6.11 12.34 13.04
C ARG A 134 -5.90 11.07 13.87
N PRO A 135 -5.67 11.16 15.19
CA PRO A 135 -5.41 10.00 16.04
C PRO A 135 -6.47 8.90 15.94
N GLU A 136 -7.74 9.26 15.75
CA GLU A 136 -8.86 8.34 15.62
C GLU A 136 -8.77 7.41 14.40
N ASP A 137 -8.07 7.81 13.34
CA ASP A 137 -7.87 7.00 12.14
C ASP A 137 -6.81 5.87 12.35
N TYR A 138 -6.18 5.83 13.53
CA TYR A 138 -5.22 4.81 13.97
C TYR A 138 -5.76 3.88 15.08
N ALA A 139 -6.96 4.14 15.59
CA ALA A 139 -7.62 3.29 16.56
C ALA A 139 -8.30 2.10 15.84
N PRO A 140 -8.31 0.89 16.43
CA PRO A 140 -9.09 -0.23 15.90
C PRO A 140 -10.57 0.14 15.82
N GLU A 141 -11.26 -0.28 14.74
CA GLU A 141 -12.72 -0.22 14.68
C GLU A 141 -13.30 -1.08 15.82
N GLY A 142 -13.76 -0.44 16.90
CA GLY A 142 -14.28 -1.13 18.09
C GLY A 142 -13.91 -0.48 19.43
N GLU A 143 -12.97 0.48 19.44
CA GLU A 143 -12.54 1.20 20.65
C GLU A 143 -13.20 2.59 20.80
N GLN A 144 -14.38 2.79 20.21
CA GLN A 144 -15.24 3.92 20.56
C GLN A 144 -15.87 3.61 21.92
N ALA A 145 -15.27 4.15 22.98
CA ALA A 145 -15.83 4.10 24.31
C ALA A 145 -17.28 4.61 24.27
N ASP A 146 -18.21 3.80 24.77
CA ASP A 146 -19.58 4.24 25.03
C ASP A 146 -19.54 5.57 25.80
N PRO A 147 -20.39 6.55 25.44
CA PRO A 147 -20.47 7.78 26.21
C PRO A 147 -20.90 7.42 27.65
N PRO A 148 -20.30 8.06 28.67
CA PRO A 148 -20.64 7.76 30.06
C PRO A 148 -22.12 8.06 30.34
N PRO A 149 -22.73 7.34 31.29
CA PRO A 149 -24.16 7.41 31.59
C PRO A 149 -24.64 8.79 32.06
#